data_AF-A0A2R7QKC5-F1
#
_entry.id   AF-A0A2R7QKC5-F1
#
_cell.length_a   1.000
_cell.length_b   1.000
_cell.length_c   1.000
_cell.angle_alpha   90.00
_cell.angle_beta   90.00
_cell.angle_gamma   90.00
#
_symmetry.space_group_name_H-M   'P 1'
#
loop_
_entity.id
_entity.type
_entity.pdbx_description
1 polymer ?
#
loop_
_entity_poly.entity_id
_entity_poly.type
_entity_poly.pdbx_seq_one_letter_code
_entity_poly.pdbx_strand_id
1 'polypeptide(L)'
;MAPAQKAAVSVVMLLVFIGCLPGICYLLGLASIQGRPQPVVAVGGDRTACAVPARHQKDGIDPWRYATALWMPGTVHLSPVQRDAATIAAGYLLGRPRTGVARWHLANAALTVWITRHWTVEQIVDAAGGGVPCQTRSTRSDRYG
;
A
#
# COMPACT_ATOMS: atom_id res chain seq x y z
N MET A 1 -14.16 4.21 -43.92
CA MET A 1 -13.20 3.43 -43.10
C MET A 1 -13.33 1.96 -43.45
N ALA A 2 -12.21 1.35 -43.84
CA ALA A 2 -12.15 -0.10 -44.07
C ALA A 2 -12.46 -0.86 -42.76
N PRO A 3 -13.00 -2.10 -42.83
CA PRO A 3 -13.29 -2.91 -41.64
C PRO A 3 -12.06 -3.11 -40.75
N ALA A 4 -10.87 -3.26 -41.35
CA ALA A 4 -9.60 -3.37 -40.64
C ALA A 4 -9.25 -2.11 -39.83
N GLN A 5 -9.57 -0.90 -40.33
CA GLN A 5 -9.37 0.35 -39.58
C GLN A 5 -10.30 0.44 -38.37
N LYS A 6 -11.56 0.03 -38.51
CA LYS A 6 -12.52 0.02 -37.39
C LYS A 6 -12.09 -0.97 -36.30
N ALA A 7 -11.63 -2.16 -36.71
CA ALA A 7 -11.10 -3.16 -35.79
C ALA A 7 -9.86 -2.63 -35.03
N ALA A 8 -8.91 -2.01 -35.74
CA ALA A 8 -7.73 -1.42 -35.11
C ALA A 8 -8.09 -0.34 -34.07
N VAL A 9 -9.00 0.58 -34.42
CA VAL A 9 -9.48 1.62 -33.49
C VAL A 9 -10.15 1.00 -32.26
N SER A 10 -10.98 -0.03 -32.45
CA SER A 10 -11.63 -0.73 -31.34
C SER A 10 -10.64 -1.39 -30.40
N VAL A 11 -9.60 -2.04 -30.95
CA VAL A 11 -8.55 -2.68 -30.15
C VAL A 11 -7.74 -1.64 -29.36
N VAL A 12 -7.37 -0.52 -29.99
CA VAL A 12 -6.67 0.57 -29.31
C VAL A 12 -7.52 1.15 -28.17
N MET A 13 -8.81 1.41 -28.41
CA MET A 13 -9.72 1.88 -27.36
C MET A 13 -9.81 0.89 -26.19
N LEU A 14 -9.90 -0.41 -26.48
CA LEU A 14 -9.95 -1.44 -25.43
C LEU A 14 -8.66 -1.46 -24.61
N LEU A 15 -7.49 -1.38 -25.24
CA LEU A 15 -6.20 -1.35 -24.55
C LEU A 15 -6.06 -0.10 -23.68
N VAL A 16 -6.50 1.07 -24.16
CA VAL A 16 -6.53 2.31 -23.37
C VAL A 16 -7.43 2.15 -22.16
N PHE A 17 -8.63 1.59 -22.33
CA PHE A 17 -9.56 1.37 -21.23
C PHE A 17 -8.98 0.43 -20.16
N ILE A 18 -8.39 -0.69 -20.57
CA ILE A 18 -7.72 -1.64 -19.67
C ILE A 18 -6.54 -0.96 -18.97
N GLY A 19 -5.75 -0.15 -19.70
CA GLY A 19 -4.64 0.61 -19.16
C GLY A 19 -5.06 1.65 -18.12
N CYS A 20 -6.24 2.26 -18.26
CA CYS A 20 -6.77 3.23 -17.29
C CYS A 20 -7.43 2.59 -16.07
N LEU A 21 -7.79 1.31 -16.14
CA LEU A 21 -8.61 0.59 -15.16
C LEU A 21 -8.03 0.63 -13.73
N PRO A 22 -6.72 0.44 -13.49
CA PRO A 22 -6.12 0.55 -12.15
C PRO A 22 -6.33 1.94 -11.52
N GLY A 23 -6.14 3.00 -12.32
CA GLY A 23 -6.36 4.38 -11.89
C GLY A 23 -7.82 4.66 -11.56
N ILE A 24 -8.75 4.18 -12.39
CA ILE A 24 -10.20 4.33 -12.16
C ILE A 24 -10.60 3.60 -10.88
N CYS A 25 -10.17 2.36 -10.68
CA CYS A 25 -10.41 1.59 -9.47
C CYS A 25 -9.87 2.28 -8.22
N TYR A 26 -8.67 2.87 -8.30
CA TYR A 26 -8.09 3.67 -7.21
C TYR A 26 -8.98 4.86 -6.84
N LEU A 27 -9.44 5.64 -7.82
CA LEU A 27 -10.31 6.79 -7.60
C LEU A 27 -11.67 6.37 -7.02
N LEU A 28 -12.27 5.30 -7.55
CA LEU A 28 -13.54 4.75 -7.04
C LEU A 28 -13.41 4.24 -5.60
N GLY A 29 -12.32 3.53 -5.29
CA GLY A 29 -12.02 3.08 -3.94
C GLY A 29 -11.94 4.25 -2.95
N LEU A 30 -11.18 5.29 -3.30
CA LEU A 30 -11.05 6.51 -2.50
C LEU A 30 -12.35 7.30 -2.34
N ALA A 31 -13.16 7.43 -3.40
CA ALA A 31 -14.45 8.13 -3.37
C ALA A 31 -15.47 7.38 -2.50
N SER A 32 -15.32 6.06 -2.37
CA SER A 32 -16.24 5.22 -1.60
C SER A 32 -16.08 5.33 -0.08
N ILE A 33 -15.03 6.01 0.39
CA ILE A 33 -14.64 6.15 1.79
C ILE A 33 -14.88 7.59 2.24
N GLN A 34 -15.59 7.76 3.36
CA GLN A 34 -15.72 9.07 4.01
C GLN A 34 -14.44 9.40 4.78
N GLY A 35 -13.79 10.52 4.44
CA GLY A 35 -12.56 10.98 5.09
C GLY A 35 -11.33 10.12 4.81
N ARG A 36 -10.23 10.41 5.52
CA ARG A 36 -8.95 9.69 5.42
C ARG A 36 -8.40 9.43 6.83
N PRO A 37 -7.63 8.35 7.04
CA PRO A 37 -6.88 8.20 8.28
C PRO A 37 -5.93 9.40 8.41
N GLN A 38 -5.79 9.89 9.64
CA GLN A 38 -4.83 10.95 9.95
C GLN A 38 -3.51 10.31 10.35
N PRO A 39 -2.37 10.84 9.89
CA PRO A 39 -1.08 10.35 10.34
C PRO A 39 -0.96 10.60 11.85
N VAL A 40 -0.44 9.61 12.57
CA VAL A 40 0.04 9.86 13.93
C VAL A 40 1.22 10.82 13.85
N VAL A 41 1.34 11.73 14.82
CA VAL A 41 2.55 12.53 14.97
C VAL A 41 3.69 11.54 15.18
N ALA A 42 4.62 11.46 14.23
CA ALA A 42 5.77 10.57 14.35
C ALA A 42 6.58 11.02 15.57
N VAL A 43 6.63 10.20 16.61
CA VAL A 43 7.27 10.58 17.87
C VAL A 43 8.78 10.39 17.78
N GLY A 44 9.28 9.72 16.73
CA GLY A 44 10.72 9.57 16.50
C GLY A 44 11.42 8.81 17.62
N GLY A 45 10.70 7.93 18.33
CA GLY A 45 11.26 7.13 19.42
C GLY A 45 12.23 6.05 18.94
N ASP A 46 12.89 5.37 19.89
CA ASP A 46 13.86 4.30 19.62
C ASP A 46 13.32 3.23 18.65
N ARG A 47 12.01 2.96 18.69
CA ARG A 47 11.34 2.02 17.79
C ARG A 47 11.38 2.44 16.32
N THR A 48 11.07 3.71 16.03
CA THR A 48 11.20 4.27 14.67
C THR A 48 12.65 4.29 14.22
N ALA A 49 13.58 4.64 15.12
CA ALA A 49 15.01 4.68 14.80
C ALA A 49 15.57 3.30 14.39
N CYS A 50 15.05 2.20 14.96
CA CYS A 50 15.46 0.84 14.57
C CYS A 50 14.74 0.30 13.33
N ALA A 51 13.44 0.59 13.18
CA ALA A 51 12.63 0.00 12.11
C ALA A 51 12.77 0.73 10.78
N VAL A 52 12.98 2.06 10.79
CA VAL A 52 13.08 2.88 9.58
C VAL A 52 14.32 2.53 8.74
N PRO A 53 15.53 2.28 9.29
CA PRO A 53 16.71 1.77 8.56
C PRO A 53 16.45 0.51 7.74
N ALA A 54 15.79 -0.47 8.35
CA ALA A 54 15.42 -1.73 7.69
C ALA A 54 14.31 -1.56 6.63
N ARG A 55 13.70 -0.37 6.58
CA ARG A 55 12.51 -0.03 5.79
C ARG A 55 12.75 1.19 4.89
N HIS A 56 14.02 1.56 4.67
CA HIS A 56 14.46 2.77 3.94
C HIS A 56 13.88 2.91 2.54
N GLN A 57 13.39 1.83 1.94
CA GLN A 57 12.76 1.88 0.63
C GLN A 57 11.27 2.24 0.77
N LYS A 58 10.98 3.55 0.83
CA LYS A 58 9.65 4.08 0.53
C LYS A 58 9.42 3.98 -0.98
N ASP A 59 9.20 2.78 -1.47
CA ASP A 59 8.59 2.58 -2.78
C ASP A 59 7.13 2.96 -2.64
N GLY A 60 6.82 4.24 -2.86
CA GLY A 60 5.46 4.71 -3.00
C GLY A 60 4.77 3.82 -4.04
N ILE A 61 3.76 3.07 -3.61
CA ILE A 61 3.03 2.23 -4.54
C ILE A 61 2.21 3.15 -5.44
N ASP A 62 2.27 2.91 -6.74
CA ASP A 62 1.29 3.42 -7.68
C ASP A 62 0.18 2.37 -7.93
N PRO A 63 -1.03 2.79 -8.34
CA PRO A 63 -2.14 1.88 -8.59
C PRO A 63 -1.80 0.77 -9.60
N TRP A 64 -0.90 1.03 -10.55
CA TRP A 64 -0.50 0.07 -11.57
C TRP A 64 0.44 -0.99 -11.01
N ARG A 65 1.45 -0.61 -10.21
CA ARG A 65 2.33 -1.53 -9.47
C ARG A 65 1.54 -2.39 -8.49
N TYR A 66 0.52 -1.83 -7.84
CA TYR A 66 -0.39 -2.61 -7.00
C TYR A 66 -1.21 -3.62 -7.83
N ALA A 67 -1.76 -3.18 -8.96
CA ALA A 67 -2.51 -4.06 -9.86
C ALA A 67 -1.65 -5.20 -10.44
N THR A 68 -0.40 -4.91 -10.81
CA THR A 68 0.53 -5.94 -11.29
C THR A 68 0.86 -6.97 -10.19
N ALA A 69 0.95 -6.54 -8.92
CA ALA A 69 1.17 -7.45 -7.80
C ALA A 69 0.02 -8.45 -7.60
N LEU A 70 -1.22 -8.02 -7.90
CA LEU A 70 -2.41 -8.87 -7.84
C LEU A 70 -2.49 -9.86 -9.02
N TRP A 71 -2.05 -9.44 -10.21
CA TRP A 71 -2.16 -10.23 -11.43
C TRP A 71 -1.01 -11.21 -11.65
N MET A 72 0.18 -10.90 -11.09
CA MET A 72 1.37 -11.73 -11.18
C MET A 72 1.86 -12.11 -9.77
N PRO A 73 1.13 -12.98 -9.06
CA PRO A 73 1.53 -13.42 -7.72
C PRO A 73 2.93 -14.04 -7.75
N GLY A 74 3.83 -13.51 -6.93
CA GLY A 74 5.25 -13.92 -6.86
C GLY A 74 6.24 -12.99 -7.57
N THR A 75 5.77 -12.01 -8.35
CA THR A 75 6.65 -11.03 -9.01
C THR A 75 6.82 -9.72 -8.23
N VAL A 76 5.85 -9.39 -7.36
CA VAL A 76 5.86 -8.17 -6.56
C VAL A 76 5.50 -8.53 -5.12
N HIS A 77 6.51 -8.58 -4.23
CA HIS A 77 6.28 -8.70 -2.80
C HIS A 77 6.02 -7.31 -2.21
N LEU A 78 4.92 -7.18 -1.45
CA LEU A 78 4.69 -5.99 -0.66
C LEU A 78 5.84 -5.82 0.34
N SER A 79 6.51 -4.67 0.26
CA SER A 79 7.53 -4.28 1.23
C SER A 79 6.93 -4.24 2.64
N PRO A 80 7.74 -4.36 3.70
CA PRO A 80 7.23 -4.27 5.07
C PRO A 80 6.41 -2.99 5.32
N VAL A 81 6.82 -1.85 4.76
CA VAL A 81 6.09 -0.57 4.86
C VAL A 81 4.71 -0.64 4.19
N GLN A 82 4.63 -1.31 3.03
CA GLN A 82 3.38 -1.45 2.30
C GLN A 82 2.40 -2.39 3.01
N ARG A 83 2.90 -3.43 3.69
CA ARG A 83 2.09 -4.30 4.57
C ARG A 83 1.55 -3.54 5.78
N ASP A 84 2.38 -2.73 6.42
CA ASP A 84 1.95 -1.88 7.53
C ASP A 84 0.87 -0.87 7.10
N ALA A 85 1.06 -0.23 5.94
CA ALA A 85 0.04 0.63 5.36
C ALA A 85 -1.28 -0.11 5.07
N ALA A 86 -1.22 -1.36 4.62
CA ALA A 86 -2.40 -2.19 4.39
C ALA A 86 -3.12 -2.57 5.69
N THR A 87 -2.37 -2.84 6.77
CA THR A 87 -2.94 -3.07 8.10
C THR A 87 -3.61 -1.83 8.65
N ILE A 88 -2.99 -0.65 8.51
CA ILE A 88 -3.59 0.64 8.91
C ILE A 88 -4.89 0.89 8.14
N ALA A 89 -4.87 0.69 6.82
CA ALA A 89 -6.05 0.84 5.97
C ALA A 89 -7.18 -0.10 6.41
N ALA A 90 -6.89 -1.38 6.66
CA ALA A 90 -7.86 -2.36 7.09
C ALA A 90 -8.47 -1.99 8.45
N GLY A 91 -7.63 -1.59 9.42
CA GLY A 91 -8.08 -1.13 10.74
C GLY A 91 -9.02 0.07 10.66
N TYR A 92 -8.68 1.06 9.82
CA TYR A 92 -9.52 2.24 9.58
C TYR A 92 -10.89 1.88 8.98
N LEU A 93 -10.94 0.90 8.08
CA LEU A 93 -12.19 0.45 7.45
C LEU A 93 -13.05 -0.44 8.35
N LEU A 94 -12.44 -1.22 9.24
CA LEU A 94 -13.17 -2.05 10.21
C LEU A 94 -13.99 -1.19 11.20
N GLY A 95 -13.54 0.03 11.49
CA GLY A 95 -14.27 1.00 12.32
C GLY A 95 -15.46 1.68 11.61
N ARG A 96 -15.76 1.32 10.35
CA ARG A 96 -16.80 1.96 9.53
C ARG A 96 -17.90 0.96 9.13
N PRO A 97 -19.11 1.46 8.74
CA PRO A 97 -20.21 0.60 8.32
C PRO A 97 -19.76 -0.38 7.24
N ARG A 98 -20.11 -1.67 7.43
CA ARG A 98 -19.72 -2.74 6.49
C ARG A 98 -20.29 -2.46 5.10
N THR A 99 -19.40 -2.30 4.14
CA THR A 99 -19.73 -2.35 2.71
C THR A 99 -19.61 -3.79 2.20
N GLY A 100 -20.15 -4.09 1.03
CA GLY A 100 -19.91 -5.40 0.38
C GLY A 100 -18.41 -5.72 0.23
N VAL A 101 -18.06 -7.00 0.24
CA VAL A 101 -16.68 -7.51 0.25
C VAL A 101 -15.81 -6.90 -0.84
N ALA A 102 -16.31 -6.85 -2.08
CA ALA A 102 -15.58 -6.25 -3.20
C ALA A 102 -15.26 -4.76 -2.98
N ARG A 103 -16.23 -3.99 -2.49
CA ARG A 103 -16.05 -2.57 -2.18
C ARG A 103 -15.07 -2.39 -1.01
N TRP A 104 -15.09 -3.27 -0.02
CA TRP A 104 -14.15 -3.24 1.08
C TRP A 104 -12.71 -3.47 0.60
N HIS A 105 -12.46 -4.48 -0.24
CA HIS A 105 -11.13 -4.72 -0.80
C HIS A 105 -10.65 -3.57 -1.68
N LEU A 106 -11.53 -3.00 -2.50
CA LEU A 106 -11.21 -1.85 -3.35
C LEU A 106 -10.84 -0.62 -2.50
N ALA A 107 -11.62 -0.33 -1.47
CA ALA A 107 -11.36 0.73 -0.51
C ALA A 107 -10.03 0.51 0.24
N ASN A 108 -9.77 -0.73 0.67
CA ASN A 108 -8.55 -1.10 1.39
C ASN A 108 -7.29 -0.92 0.52
N ALA A 109 -7.34 -1.42 -0.71
CA ALA A 109 -6.25 -1.24 -1.68
C ALA A 109 -6.01 0.26 -1.98
N ALA A 110 -7.08 1.02 -2.23
CA ALA A 110 -6.96 2.44 -2.52
C ALA A 110 -6.38 3.24 -1.34
N LEU A 111 -6.78 2.93 -0.10
CA LEU A 111 -6.19 3.55 1.10
C LEU A 111 -4.74 3.14 1.29
N THR A 112 -4.37 1.89 1.03
CA THR A 112 -2.98 1.43 1.11
C THR A 112 -2.08 2.25 0.17
N VAL A 113 -2.51 2.43 -1.09
CA VAL A 113 -1.83 3.28 -2.07
C VAL A 113 -1.77 4.74 -1.61
N TRP A 114 -2.87 5.27 -1.06
CA TRP A 114 -2.91 6.65 -0.58
C TRP A 114 -1.97 6.89 0.61
N ILE A 115 -1.97 5.99 1.61
CA ILE A 115 -1.11 6.08 2.80
C ILE A 115 0.37 6.02 2.38
N THR A 116 0.76 5.04 1.58
CA THR A 116 2.17 4.90 1.13
C THR A 116 2.67 6.09 0.33
N ARG A 117 1.78 6.86 -0.32
CA ARG A 117 2.13 8.09 -1.02
C ARG A 117 2.23 9.29 -0.08
N HIS A 118 1.26 9.47 0.81
CA HIS A 118 1.09 10.71 1.58
C HIS A 118 1.73 10.68 2.97
N TRP A 119 1.97 9.50 3.55
CA TRP A 119 2.57 9.38 4.87
C TRP A 119 4.07 9.12 4.76
N THR A 120 4.84 9.56 5.74
CA THR A 120 6.26 9.20 5.86
C THR A 120 6.41 7.76 6.38
N VAL A 121 7.60 7.17 6.21
CA VAL A 121 7.85 5.80 6.70
C VAL A 121 7.69 5.74 8.21
N GLU A 122 8.14 6.79 8.91
CA GLU A 122 8.05 6.96 10.37
C GLU A 122 6.59 6.95 10.81
N GLN A 123 5.72 7.74 10.15
CA GLN A 123 4.29 7.81 10.44
C GLN A 123 3.59 6.45 10.24
N ILE A 124 3.98 5.71 9.19
CA ILE A 124 3.42 4.39 8.92
C ILE A 124 3.87 3.38 9.98
N VAL A 125 5.17 3.38 10.34
CA VAL A 125 5.72 2.48 11.35
C VAL A 125 5.09 2.74 12.72
N ASP A 126 4.98 4.01 13.12
CA ASP A 126 4.36 4.40 14.40
C ASP A 126 2.87 4.04 14.43
N ALA A 127 2.13 4.29 13.34
CA ALA A 127 0.70 4.00 13.29
C ALA A 127 0.37 2.50 13.23
N ALA A 128 1.22 1.69 12.60
CA ALA A 128 0.97 0.27 12.46
C ALA A 128 1.12 -0.49 13.79
N GLY A 129 1.83 0.07 14.77
CA GLY A 129 2.07 -0.56 16.08
C GLY A 129 2.80 -1.92 16.00
N GLY A 130 3.25 -2.31 14.81
CA GLY A 130 3.91 -3.57 14.52
C GLY A 130 5.31 -3.56 15.08
N GLY A 131 5.45 -4.06 16.31
CA GLY A 131 6.72 -4.19 16.99
C GLY A 131 7.67 -5.12 16.23
N VAL A 132 8.60 -4.54 15.47
CA VAL A 132 9.93 -5.14 15.43
C VAL A 132 10.62 -4.61 16.68
N PRO A 133 10.72 -5.38 17.78
CA PRO A 133 11.55 -4.96 18.89
C PRO A 133 12.94 -4.67 18.33
N CYS A 134 13.54 -3.54 18.72
CA CYS A 134 14.97 -3.37 18.52
C CYS A 134 15.62 -4.62 19.14
N GLN A 135 16.08 -5.56 18.32
CA GLN A 135 17.05 -6.51 18.83
C GLN A 135 18.28 -5.65 19.09
N THR A 136 18.44 -5.20 20.33
CA THR A 136 19.76 -4.93 20.88
C THR A 136 20.56 -6.17 20.54
N ARG A 137 21.47 -6.04 19.56
CA ARG A 137 22.47 -7.06 19.27
C ARG A 137 23.24 -7.22 20.56
N SER A 138 22.79 -8.11 21.44
CA SER A 138 23.55 -8.41 22.64
C SER A 138 24.86 -8.98 22.12
N THR A 139 25.93 -8.41 22.63
CA THR A 139 27.29 -8.86 22.43
C THR A 139 27.38 -10.33 22.81
N ARG A 140 27.12 -11.23 21.86
CA ARG A 140 27.53 -12.64 21.93
C ARG A 140 29.02 -12.70 21.60
N SER A 141 29.83 -12.03 22.41
CA SER A 141 31.29 -12.02 22.32
C SER A 141 31.98 -12.08 23.68
N ASP A 142 31.27 -12.47 24.75
CA ASP A 142 31.87 -12.65 26.09
C ASP A 142 31.51 -14.03 26.67
N ARG A 143 31.80 -15.12 25.93
CA ARG A 143 31.70 -16.47 26.51
C ARG A 143 32.77 -17.46 26.05
N TYR A 144 33.92 -16.94 25.63
CA TYR A 144 35.17 -17.70 25.51
C TYR A 144 36.32 -16.81 25.99
N GLY A 145 36.36 -16.59 27.30
CA GLY A 145 37.52 -16.13 28.05
C GLY A 145 37.90 -17.21 29.03
#